data_AF-A0A1Y3E9H6-F1
#
_entry.id   AF-A0A1Y3E9H6-F1
#
_cell.length_a   1.000
_cell.length_b   1.000
_cell.length_c   1.000
_cell.angle_alpha   90.00
_cell.angle_beta   90.00
_cell.angle_gamma   90.00
#
_symmetry.space_group_name_H-M   'P 1'
#
loop_
_entity.id
_entity.type
_entity.pdbx_description
1 polymer ?
#
loop_
_entity_poly.entity_id
_entity_poly.type
_entity_poly.pdbx_seq_one_letter_code
_entity_poly.pdbx_strand_id
1 'polypeptide(L)'
;ENHADKLVDQRKEESLLREKLHFVCPNCGKHFAIARYLTRHVQRMHEGKKGKPRRLYECFVKGCGLKFRSLVQLKDHNNTHTGLKPYVCEESGCGHTFACRSSLQQHMKKIHVKSLSVVETVKFFSGLHSMGRMSENG
;
A
#
# COMPACT_ATOMS: atom_id res chain seq x y z
N GLU A 1 33.06 -3.64 -6.42
CA GLU A 1 32.35 -4.53 -5.48
C GLU A 1 32.39 -5.95 -6.01
N ASN A 2 32.96 -6.87 -5.25
CA ASN A 2 33.15 -8.26 -5.67
C ASN A 2 31.80 -9.02 -5.60
N HIS A 3 31.62 -10.06 -6.42
CA HIS A 3 30.47 -10.95 -6.37
C HIS A 3 30.28 -11.56 -4.97
N ALA A 4 31.38 -11.84 -4.28
CA ALA A 4 31.38 -12.32 -2.90
C ALA A 4 30.74 -11.32 -1.90
N ASP A 5 30.99 -10.02 -2.05
CA ASP A 5 30.45 -8.98 -1.17
C ASP A 5 28.93 -8.87 -1.33
N LYS A 6 28.44 -8.93 -2.57
CA LYS A 6 27.00 -8.94 -2.89
C LYS A 6 26.27 -10.14 -2.28
N LEU A 7 26.90 -11.32 -2.29
CA LEU A 7 26.32 -12.53 -1.68
C LEU A 7 26.29 -12.47 -0.15
N VAL A 8 27.22 -11.75 0.48
CA VAL A 8 27.22 -11.52 1.94
C VAL A 8 26.09 -10.56 2.32
N ASP A 9 25.91 -9.49 1.56
CA ASP A 9 24.86 -8.50 1.82
C ASP A 9 23.45 -9.07 1.58
N GLN A 10 23.26 -9.88 0.53
CA GLN A 10 22.01 -10.60 0.31
C GLN A 10 21.67 -11.55 1.49
N ARG A 11 22.67 -12.24 2.03
CA ARG A 11 22.48 -13.17 3.16
C ARG A 11 22.12 -12.44 4.44
N LYS A 12 22.71 -11.26 4.67
CA LYS A 12 22.35 -10.38 5.79
C LYS A 12 20.93 -9.83 5.63
N GLU A 13 20.55 -9.40 4.43
CA GLU A 13 19.19 -8.91 4.15
C GLU A 13 18.14 -10.01 4.35
N GLU A 14 18.41 -11.23 3.89
CA GLU A 14 17.56 -12.40 4.12
C GLU A 14 17.45 -12.77 5.60
N SER A 15 18.53 -12.64 6.37
CA SER A 15 18.53 -12.86 7.82
C SER A 15 17.66 -11.84 8.56
N LEU A 16 17.84 -10.54 8.25
CA LEU A 16 17.02 -9.46 8.81
C LEU A 16 15.55 -9.57 8.40
N LEU A 17 15.29 -10.07 7.20
CA LEU A 17 13.93 -10.33 6.73
C LEU A 17 13.30 -11.49 7.52
N ARG A 18 14.05 -12.57 7.79
CA ARG A 18 13.58 -13.69 8.63
C ARG A 18 13.26 -13.25 10.06
N GLU A 19 14.09 -12.40 10.65
CA GLU A 19 13.82 -11.80 11.97
C GLU A 19 12.53 -10.98 12.00
N LYS A 20 12.15 -10.34 10.88
CA LYS A 20 10.88 -9.59 10.80
C LYS A 20 9.67 -10.50 10.52
N LEU A 21 9.88 -11.64 9.86
CA LEU A 21 8.82 -12.57 9.42
C LEU A 21 8.68 -13.76 10.38
N HIS A 22 8.01 -13.53 11.51
CA HIS A 22 7.90 -14.48 12.61
C HIS A 22 6.96 -15.68 12.37
N PHE A 23 6.09 -15.62 11.36
CA PHE A 23 5.08 -16.66 11.12
C PHE A 23 5.53 -17.59 10.00
N VAL A 24 5.86 -18.83 10.33
CA VAL A 24 6.37 -19.83 9.37
C VAL A 24 5.29 -20.83 8.97
N CYS A 25 5.18 -21.15 7.69
CA CYS A 25 4.29 -22.19 7.20
C CYS A 25 4.87 -23.58 7.50
N PRO A 26 4.16 -24.44 8.25
CA PRO A 26 4.67 -25.77 8.58
C PRO A 26 4.75 -26.69 7.35
N ASN A 27 3.95 -26.44 6.31
CA ASN A 27 3.91 -27.29 5.11
C ASN A 27 5.02 -26.97 4.09
N CYS A 28 5.53 -25.74 4.05
CA CYS A 28 6.51 -25.34 3.02
C CYS A 28 7.61 -24.40 3.49
N GLY A 29 7.70 -24.08 4.78
CA GLY A 29 8.76 -23.24 5.36
C GLY A 29 8.72 -21.76 4.95
N LYS A 30 7.69 -21.30 4.22
CA LYS A 30 7.54 -19.88 3.86
C LYS A 30 7.27 -19.01 5.08
N HIS A 31 7.93 -17.86 5.13
CA HIS A 31 7.84 -16.90 6.24
C HIS A 31 6.84 -15.78 5.90
N PHE A 32 6.13 -15.29 6.92
CA PHE A 32 5.10 -14.26 6.80
C PHE A 32 5.23 -13.25 7.94
N ALA A 33 4.93 -11.98 7.64
CA ALA A 33 5.01 -10.89 8.62
C ALA A 33 3.85 -10.92 9.62
N ILE A 34 2.72 -11.50 9.23
CA ILE A 34 1.47 -11.45 10.01
C ILE A 34 0.77 -12.80 9.92
N ALA A 35 0.31 -13.32 11.07
CA ALA A 35 -0.38 -14.62 11.19
C ALA A 35 -1.52 -14.79 10.19
N ARG A 36 -2.35 -13.75 9.98
CA ARG A 36 -3.46 -13.77 9.02
C ARG A 36 -3.02 -14.14 7.60
N TYR A 37 -1.83 -13.72 7.17
CA TYR A 37 -1.30 -14.06 5.85
C TYR A 37 -0.83 -15.50 5.78
N LEU A 38 -0.21 -16.01 6.84
CA LEU A 38 0.13 -17.42 6.98
C LEU A 38 -1.14 -18.29 6.93
N THR A 39 -2.15 -17.98 7.74
CA THR A 39 -3.43 -18.74 7.76
C THR A 39 -4.06 -18.78 6.37
N ARG A 40 -4.12 -17.64 5.68
CA ARG A 40 -4.66 -17.57 4.32
C ARG A 40 -3.81 -18.37 3.32
N HIS A 41 -2.49 -18.36 3.48
CA HIS A 41 -1.58 -19.15 2.66
C HIS A 41 -1.84 -20.64 2.83
N VAL A 42 -1.87 -21.14 4.07
CA VAL A 42 -2.16 -22.55 4.38
C VAL A 42 -3.50 -22.99 3.81
N GLN A 43 -4.55 -22.21 4.07
CA GLN A 43 -5.90 -22.50 3.57
C GLN A 43 -5.96 -22.61 2.04
N ARG A 44 -5.29 -21.71 1.32
CA ARG A 44 -5.38 -21.66 -0.16
C ARG A 44 -4.43 -22.63 -0.86
N MET A 45 -3.22 -22.80 -0.32
CA MET A 45 -2.14 -23.50 -1.01
C MET A 45 -1.96 -24.95 -0.54
N HIS A 46 -2.42 -25.28 0.66
CA HIS A 46 -2.22 -26.60 1.26
C HIS A 46 -3.56 -27.29 1.56
N GLU A 47 -4.56 -26.56 2.04
CA GLU A 47 -5.87 -27.14 2.38
C GLU A 47 -6.90 -27.07 1.24
N GLY A 48 -6.57 -26.43 0.11
CA GLY A 48 -7.49 -26.27 -1.03
C GLY A 48 -8.77 -25.49 -0.70
N LYS A 49 -8.86 -24.84 0.46
CA LYS A 49 -10.01 -24.04 0.87
C LYS A 49 -10.06 -22.79 0.00
N LYS A 50 -10.99 -22.77 -0.95
CA LYS A 50 -11.36 -21.56 -1.68
C LYS A 50 -11.87 -20.54 -0.67
N GLY A 51 -11.07 -19.50 -0.42
CA GLY A 51 -11.46 -18.41 0.47
C GLY A 51 -12.77 -17.78 -0.02
N LYS A 52 -13.62 -17.31 0.91
CA LYS A 52 -14.86 -16.61 0.57
C LYS A 52 -14.57 -15.48 -0.45
N PRO A 53 -15.44 -15.30 -1.46
CA PRO A 53 -15.27 -14.23 -2.43
C PRO A 53 -15.18 -12.89 -1.68
N ARG A 54 -14.27 -12.03 -2.12
CA ARG A 54 -14.15 -10.70 -1.52
C ARG A 54 -15.42 -9.94 -1.88
N ARG A 55 -16.17 -9.46 -0.88
CA ARG A 55 -17.31 -8.57 -1.10
C ARG A 55 -16.84 -7.38 -1.92
N LEU A 56 -17.49 -7.15 -3.05
CA LEU A 56 -17.22 -6.01 -3.92
C LEU A 56 -18.16 -4.87 -3.54
N TYR A 57 -17.71 -3.65 -3.77
CA TYR A 57 -18.48 -2.42 -3.57
C TYR A 57 -18.91 -1.92 -4.94
N GLU A 58 -20.20 -1.73 -5.14
CA GLU A 58 -20.77 -1.33 -6.43
C GLU A 58 -21.00 0.18 -6.48
N CYS A 59 -20.77 0.77 -7.65
CA CYS A 59 -21.15 2.14 -7.93
C CYS A 59 -22.66 2.24 -8.10
N PHE A 60 -23.31 3.09 -7.30
CA PHE A 60 -24.76 3.29 -7.33
C PHE A 60 -25.23 4.28 -8.40
N VAL A 61 -24.31 4.84 -9.20
CA VAL A 61 -24.68 5.71 -10.33
C VAL A 61 -25.33 4.87 -11.42
N LYS A 62 -26.56 5.24 -11.80
CA LYS A 62 -27.36 4.53 -12.81
C LYS A 62 -26.58 4.41 -14.12
N GLY A 63 -26.44 3.18 -14.62
CA GLY A 63 -25.72 2.89 -15.86
C GLY A 63 -24.20 2.69 -15.73
N CYS A 64 -23.61 2.87 -14.54
CA CYS A 64 -22.17 2.62 -14.35
C CYS A 64 -21.85 1.13 -14.13
N GLY A 65 -22.50 0.47 -13.16
CA GLY A 65 -22.34 -0.96 -12.89
C GLY A 65 -20.94 -1.40 -12.44
N LEU A 66 -19.99 -0.47 -12.25
CA LEU A 66 -18.62 -0.79 -11.87
C LEU A 66 -18.52 -1.25 -10.42
N LYS A 67 -17.64 -2.24 -10.19
CA LYS A 67 -17.45 -2.89 -8.89
C LYS A 67 -15.99 -2.82 -8.45
N PHE A 68 -15.78 -2.50 -7.18
CA PHE A 68 -14.49 -2.20 -6.60
C PHE A 68 -14.17 -3.12 -5.43
N ARG A 69 -12.87 -3.34 -5.20
CA ARG A 69 -12.42 -4.26 -4.14
C ARG A 69 -12.34 -3.57 -2.78
N SER A 70 -12.41 -2.24 -2.73
CA SER A 70 -12.40 -1.45 -1.48
C SER A 70 -13.28 -0.21 -1.61
N LEU A 71 -13.71 0.32 -0.46
CA LEU A 71 -14.46 1.59 -0.38
C LEU A 71 -13.65 2.78 -0.89
N VAL A 72 -12.33 2.80 -0.67
CA VAL A 72 -11.44 3.85 -1.17
C VAL A 72 -11.46 3.89 -2.70
N GLN A 73 -11.38 2.73 -3.36
CA GLN A 73 -11.46 2.65 -4.81
C GLN A 73 -12.83 3.11 -5.34
N LEU A 74 -13.91 2.74 -4.66
CA LEU A 74 -15.25 3.24 -5.01
C LEU A 74 -15.35 4.77 -4.84
N LYS A 75 -14.80 5.32 -3.76
CA LYS A 75 -14.79 6.77 -3.52
C LYS A 75 -14.00 7.52 -4.60
N ASP A 76 -12.81 7.06 -4.92
CA ASP A 76 -11.97 7.61 -6.00
C ASP A 76 -12.68 7.52 -7.36
N HIS A 77 -13.41 6.45 -7.61
CA HIS A 77 -14.24 6.33 -8.81
C HIS A 77 -15.41 7.31 -8.79
N ASN A 78 -16.09 7.53 -7.67
CA ASN A 78 -17.19 8.49 -7.59
C ASN A 78 -16.75 9.93 -7.94
N ASN A 79 -15.47 10.26 -7.73
CA ASN A 79 -14.90 11.52 -8.19
C ASN A 79 -14.98 11.70 -9.71
N THR A 80 -14.96 10.61 -10.50
CA THR A 80 -15.11 10.70 -11.97
C THR A 80 -16.53 11.05 -12.40
N HIS A 81 -17.54 10.74 -11.59
CA HIS A 81 -18.93 11.14 -11.85
C HIS A 81 -19.21 12.58 -11.43
N THR A 82 -18.63 12.99 -10.31
CA THR A 82 -18.82 14.35 -9.75
C THR A 82 -17.88 15.39 -10.36
N GLY A 83 -16.86 14.95 -11.10
CA GLY A 83 -15.81 15.83 -11.62
C GLY A 83 -14.82 16.33 -10.56
N LEU A 84 -14.94 15.86 -9.31
CA LEU A 84 -14.03 16.23 -8.24
C LEU A 84 -12.62 15.73 -8.54
N LYS A 85 -11.61 16.57 -8.26
CA LYS A 85 -10.19 16.23 -8.43
C LYS A 85 -9.42 16.59 -7.16
N PRO A 86 -9.64 15.86 -6.05
CA PRO A 86 -9.08 16.22 -4.76
C PRO A 86 -7.56 16.01 -4.66
N TYR A 87 -6.95 15.31 -5.62
CA TYR A 87 -5.52 15.00 -5.60
C TYR A 87 -4.76 16.01 -6.44
N VAL A 88 -4.04 16.92 -5.79
CA VAL A 88 -3.28 18.00 -6.43
C VAL A 88 -1.81 17.62 -6.57
N CYS A 89 -1.19 17.99 -7.68
CA CYS A 89 0.26 17.99 -7.83
C CYS A 89 0.85 19.21 -7.12
N GLU A 90 1.69 18.96 -6.12
CA GLU A 90 2.35 19.99 -5.31
C GLU A 90 3.70 20.42 -5.89
N GLU A 91 4.12 19.87 -7.04
CA GLU A 91 5.33 20.33 -7.72
C GLU A 91 5.12 21.75 -8.24
N SER A 92 6.08 22.62 -7.92
CA SER A 92 6.03 24.04 -8.24
C SER A 92 5.84 24.26 -9.75
N GLY A 93 4.84 25.06 -10.10
CA GLY A 93 4.50 25.38 -11.48
C GLY A 93 3.65 24.34 -12.23
N CYS A 94 3.28 23.21 -11.59
CA CYS A 94 2.45 22.19 -12.24
C CYS A 94 0.95 22.41 -12.05
N GLY A 95 0.47 22.45 -10.80
CA GLY A 95 -0.93 22.71 -10.46
C GLY A 95 -1.95 21.66 -10.98
N HIS A 96 -1.51 20.56 -11.59
CA HIS A 96 -2.41 19.54 -12.14
C HIS A 96 -3.17 18.80 -11.04
N THR A 97 -4.46 18.53 -11.29
CA THR A 97 -5.33 17.82 -10.35
C THR A 97 -5.91 16.53 -10.92
N PHE A 98 -6.16 15.55 -10.04
CA PHE A 98 -6.55 14.19 -10.40
C PHE A 98 -7.72 13.69 -9.54
N ALA A 99 -8.54 12.83 -10.13
CA ALA A 99 -9.70 12.21 -9.45
C ALA A 99 -9.31 11.06 -8.52
N CYS A 100 -8.16 10.43 -8.72
CA CYS A 100 -7.67 9.32 -7.89
C CYS A 100 -6.16 9.40 -7.64
N ARG A 101 -5.72 8.80 -6.53
CA ARG A 101 -4.31 8.83 -6.09
C ARG A 101 -3.36 8.17 -7.10
N SER A 102 -3.79 7.09 -7.75
CA SER A 102 -2.95 6.37 -8.71
C SER A 102 -2.61 7.22 -9.94
N SER A 103 -3.54 8.06 -10.39
CA SER A 103 -3.29 8.96 -11.52
C SER A 103 -2.30 10.06 -11.17
N LEU A 104 -2.40 10.66 -9.97
CA LEU A 104 -1.39 11.60 -9.48
C LEU A 104 0.00 10.95 -9.40
N GLN A 105 0.09 9.74 -8.82
CA GLN A 105 1.36 9.02 -8.70
C GLN A 105 1.97 8.69 -10.07
N GLN A 106 1.15 8.31 -11.05
CA GLN A 106 1.61 8.08 -12.40
C GLN A 106 2.10 9.38 -13.05
N HIS A 107 1.39 10.49 -12.84
CA HIS A 107 1.81 11.81 -13.32
C HIS A 107 3.14 12.24 -12.69
N MET A 108 3.33 12.08 -11.38
CA MET A 108 4.60 12.35 -10.69
C MET A 108 5.75 11.56 -11.34
N LYS A 109 5.55 10.25 -11.54
CA LYS A 109 6.55 9.36 -12.16
C LYS A 109 6.81 9.60 -13.65
N LYS A 110 5.96 10.34 -14.35
CA LYS A 110 6.14 10.60 -15.78
C LYS A 110 6.66 11.99 -16.06
N ILE A 111 6.21 12.96 -15.28
CA ILE A 111 6.40 14.39 -15.55
C ILE A 111 7.39 15.01 -14.56
N HIS A 112 7.43 14.53 -13.33
CA HIS A 112 8.22 15.11 -12.23
C HIS A 112 9.26 14.16 -11.69
N VAL A 113 9.81 13.26 -12.52
CA VAL A 113 10.94 12.43 -12.11
C VAL A 113 12.14 13.34 -11.85
N LYS A 114 12.22 13.87 -10.63
CA LYS A 114 13.47 14.07 -9.92
C LYS A 114 13.73 12.73 -9.25
N SER A 115 14.92 12.17 -9.50
CA SER A 115 15.45 11.01 -8.78
C SER A 115 15.12 11.14 -7.29
N LEU A 116 14.21 10.32 -6.78
CA LEU A 116 13.93 10.29 -5.35
C LEU A 116 15.17 9.69 -4.68
N SER A 117 15.97 10.54 -4.03
CA SER A 117 16.90 10.09 -3.01
C SER A 117 16.09 9.37 -1.93
N VAL A 118 16.67 8.32 -1.37
CA VAL A 118 16.05 7.33 -0.48
C VAL A 118 15.54 7.90 0.87
N VAL A 119 15.50 9.23 1.05
CA VAL A 119 15.37 9.87 2.37
C VAL A 119 13.92 10.23 2.75
N GLU A 120 12.96 10.30 1.81
CA GLU A 120 11.61 10.81 2.14
C GLU A 120 10.53 9.72 2.39
N THR A 121 10.86 8.44 2.24
CA THR A 121 9.92 7.33 2.52
C THR A 121 9.56 7.21 4.02
N VAL A 122 10.31 7.87 4.90
CA VAL A 122 10.10 7.80 6.37
C VAL A 122 9.01 8.76 6.85
N LYS A 123 8.77 9.88 6.15
CA LYS A 123 7.77 10.89 6.57
C LYS A 123 6.32 10.49 6.28
N PHE A 124 6.08 9.45 5.47
CA PHE A 124 4.74 8.96 5.20
C PHE A 124 4.27 7.90 6.22
N PHE A 125 5.19 7.30 6.99
CA PHE A 125 4.88 6.29 8.01
C PHE A 125 4.96 6.80 9.45
N SER A 126 5.57 7.96 9.70
CA SER A 126 5.64 8.60 11.02
C SER A 126 4.42 9.48 11.38
N GLY A 127 3.29 9.29 10.70
CA GLY A 127 2.02 9.95 11.02
C GLY A 127 1.17 9.22 12.07
N LEU A 128 1.78 8.43 12.96
CA LEU A 128 1.03 7.71 13.99
C LEU A 128 1.86 7.49 15.27
N HIS A 129 2.18 8.56 15.98
CA HIS A 129 2.20 8.49 17.44
C HIS A 129 2.07 9.87 18.09
N SER A 130 1.09 9.97 18.98
CA SER A 130 1.03 10.87 20.13
C SER A 130 0.85 12.37 19.89
N MET A 131 -0.40 12.83 20.04
CA MET A 131 -0.68 13.87 21.04
C MET A 131 -1.93 13.46 21.82
N GLY A 132 -1.67 12.95 23.02
CA GLY A 132 -2.67 12.83 24.07
C GLY A 132 -3.10 14.22 24.54
N ARG A 133 -4.31 14.26 25.09
CA ARG A 133 -4.97 15.41 25.71
C ARG A 133 -4.14 15.95 26.87
N MET A 134 -4.14 17.27 27.07
CA MET A 134 -4.45 17.89 28.37
C MET A 134 -5.17 19.22 28.13
N SER A 135 -6.35 19.36 28.73
CA SER A 135 -6.99 20.64 29.04
C SER A 135 -6.31 21.30 30.23
N GLU A 136 -6.59 22.60 30.38
CA GLU A 136 -6.77 23.39 31.62
C GLU A 136 -5.86 24.62 31.76
N ASN A 137 -6.53 25.76 31.65
CA ASN A 137 -6.55 26.92 32.56
C ASN A 137 -5.24 27.43 33.17
N GLY A 138 -5.01 28.72 32.94
CA GLY A 138 -4.06 29.60 33.62
C GLY A 138 -4.11 30.98 32.99
#